data_AF-A0A926BV16-F1
#
_entry.id   AF-A0A926BV16-F1
#
_cell.length_a   1.000
_cell.length_b   1.000
_cell.length_c   1.000
_cell.angle_alpha   90.00
_cell.angle_beta   90.00
_cell.angle_gamma   90.00
#
_symmetry.space_group_name_H-M   'P 1'
#
loop_
_entity.id
_entity.type
_entity.pdbx_description
1 polymer ?
#
loop_
_entity_poly.entity_id
_entity_poly.type
_entity_poly.pdbx_seq_one_letter_code
_entity_poly.pdbx_strand_id
1 'polypeptide(L)'
;GEPKARDVYEHIRENPRVMVGPLVVLAALSLWIPFGGNPLNPGAGWFLSSWVTTPTLSSPASTHPHVGHAATEAPAPAGDHGFQTALEHEVHHLHETGIPHIASMPALMSLLVAGTGIAIAFMLYGRKGAKGHNVSWDAPRGLRAFLFNRWYQDNVYEKGFPVGMSLVLMKVLSWFDAHIIDGAVNGVAAISVLIARFVGAFDTYVVDGLVNFLGGSAQFMGLIMRELQGGKVQTYAAYAVVGVIILFFAVTMMASAF
;
A
#
# COMPACT_ATOMS: atom_id res chain seq x y z
N GLY A 1 17.46 30.35 -32.98
CA GLY A 1 18.36 29.62 -33.88
C GLY A 1 17.87 28.19 -33.96
N GLU A 2 17.76 27.63 -35.16
CA GLU A 2 17.30 26.24 -35.28
C GLU A 2 18.36 25.26 -34.78
N PRO A 3 17.97 24.22 -34.00
CA PRO A 3 18.91 23.27 -33.42
C PRO A 3 19.53 22.37 -34.49
N LYS A 4 20.84 22.13 -34.35
CA LYS A 4 21.70 21.43 -35.32
C LYS A 4 21.48 19.90 -35.39
N ALA A 5 20.74 19.33 -34.45
CA ALA A 5 20.34 17.92 -34.40
C ALA A 5 18.91 17.81 -33.87
N ARG A 6 17.94 17.70 -34.78
CA ARG A 6 16.49 17.70 -34.45
C ARG A 6 16.06 16.39 -33.80
N ASP A 7 16.67 15.31 -34.23
CA ASP A 7 16.54 13.92 -33.80
C ASP A 7 16.89 13.68 -32.32
N VAL A 8 17.91 14.36 -31.78
CA VAL A 8 18.22 14.30 -30.34
C VAL A 8 17.24 15.16 -29.53
N TYR A 9 16.81 16.28 -30.09
CA TYR A 9 15.90 17.23 -29.43
C TYR A 9 14.51 16.62 -29.18
N GLU A 10 14.01 15.82 -30.13
CA GLU A 10 12.71 15.14 -30.04
C GLU A 10 12.65 14.06 -28.95
N HIS A 11 13.80 13.52 -28.52
CA HIS A 11 13.88 12.48 -27.49
C HIS A 11 14.18 13.00 -26.08
N ILE A 12 14.45 14.30 -25.92
CA ILE A 12 14.67 14.91 -24.60
C ILE A 12 13.29 15.13 -23.96
N ARG A 13 12.85 14.16 -23.16
CA ARG A 13 11.69 14.31 -22.28
C ARG A 13 12.13 15.01 -20.99
N GLU A 14 11.61 16.21 -20.74
CA GLU A 14 11.76 16.86 -19.44
C GLU A 14 11.09 16.01 -18.34
N ASN A 15 11.68 16.03 -17.14
CA ASN A 15 11.14 15.29 -16.00
C ASN A 15 9.75 15.86 -15.63
N PRO A 16 8.69 15.04 -15.51
CA PRO A 16 7.35 15.51 -15.14
C PRO A 16 7.39 16.45 -13.92
N ARG A 17 6.59 17.52 -13.98
CA ARG A 17 6.56 18.59 -12.95
C ARG A 17 6.28 18.05 -11.53
N VAL A 18 5.63 16.89 -11.43
CA VAL A 18 5.31 16.20 -10.17
C VAL A 18 6.57 15.62 -9.48
N MET A 19 7.64 15.32 -10.22
CA MET A 19 8.92 14.84 -9.67
C MET A 19 9.92 15.98 -9.42
N VAL A 20 9.84 17.07 -10.20
CA VAL A 20 10.68 18.27 -10.03
C VAL A 20 10.27 19.05 -8.78
N GLY A 21 8.98 19.09 -8.45
CA GLY A 21 8.46 19.80 -7.27
C GLY A 21 9.18 19.46 -5.96
N PRO A 22 9.20 18.19 -5.53
CA PRO A 22 9.90 17.78 -4.31
C PRO A 22 11.40 18.08 -4.34
N LEU A 23 12.03 17.94 -5.51
CA LEU A 23 13.47 18.11 -5.67
C LEU A 23 13.89 19.58 -5.51
N VAL A 24 13.08 20.51 -6.04
CA VAL A 24 13.27 21.96 -5.85
C VAL A 24 13.03 22.37 -4.40
N VAL A 25 12.01 21.80 -3.75
CA VAL A 25 11.72 22.07 -2.33
C VAL A 25 12.85 21.58 -1.42
N LEU A 26 13.36 20.37 -1.64
CA LEU A 26 14.50 19.82 -0.90
C LEU A 26 15.78 20.63 -1.16
N ALA A 27 16.04 21.04 -2.41
CA ALA A 27 17.19 21.88 -2.74
C ALA A 27 17.12 23.24 -2.02
N ALA A 28 15.93 23.86 -1.95
CA ALA A 28 15.72 25.11 -1.23
C ALA A 28 15.86 24.95 0.29
N LEU A 29 15.32 23.86 0.86
CA LEU A 29 15.45 23.54 2.28
C LEU A 29 16.87 23.12 2.68
N SER A 30 17.68 22.63 1.75
CA SER A 30 19.09 22.30 1.99
C SER A 30 20.01 23.52 2.08
N LEU A 31 19.52 24.72 1.73
CA LEU A 31 20.29 25.94 1.94
C LEU A 31 20.42 26.22 3.43
N TRP A 32 21.46 26.95 3.83
CA TRP A 32 21.73 27.30 5.22
C TRP A 32 20.69 28.28 5.82
N ILE A 33 19.99 29.04 4.96
CA ILE A 33 19.05 30.13 5.31
C ILE A 33 17.95 29.75 6.34
N PRO A 34 17.28 28.57 6.27
CA PRO A 34 16.29 28.17 7.26
C PRO A 34 16.91 27.71 8.59
N PHE A 35 18.20 27.37 8.62
CA PHE A 35 18.89 26.85 9.81
C PHE A 35 19.73 27.91 10.53
N GLY A 36 20.10 29.02 9.88
CA GLY A 36 20.78 30.15 10.52
C GLY A 36 21.08 31.30 9.56
N GLY A 37 21.49 32.45 10.09
CA GLY A 37 21.88 33.62 9.28
C GLY A 37 23.34 33.62 8.79
N ASN A 38 24.24 32.85 9.43
CA ASN A 38 25.69 32.90 9.17
C ASN A 38 26.32 31.52 8.91
N PRO A 39 26.74 31.18 7.67
CA PRO A 39 27.19 29.84 7.28
C PRO A 39 28.50 29.37 7.93
N LEU A 40 29.22 30.25 8.63
CA LEU A 40 30.51 29.95 9.26
C LEU A 40 30.41 29.74 10.77
N ASN A 41 29.22 29.89 11.37
CA ASN A 41 29.00 29.65 12.79
C ASN A 41 27.80 28.71 13.01
N PRO A 42 28.04 27.39 13.15
CA PRO A 42 27.02 26.38 13.43
C PRO A 42 26.18 26.67 14.68
N GLY A 43 26.75 27.35 15.68
CA GLY A 43 26.09 27.57 16.98
C GLY A 43 25.04 28.69 16.99
N ALA A 44 24.97 29.52 15.94
CA ALA A 44 24.02 30.64 15.87
C ALA A 44 22.63 30.25 15.33
N GLY A 45 22.47 29.00 14.89
CA GLY A 45 21.21 28.48 14.35
C GLY A 45 20.24 28.03 15.43
N TRP A 46 18.95 28.35 15.27
CA TRP A 46 17.89 27.96 16.21
C TRP A 46 17.77 26.43 16.39
N PHE A 47 18.21 25.66 15.38
CA PHE A 47 18.21 24.19 15.39
C PHE A 47 19.20 23.62 16.42
N LEU A 48 20.43 24.12 16.47
CA LEU A 48 21.42 23.63 17.45
C LEU A 48 21.08 24.10 18.87
N SER A 49 20.51 25.30 19.03
CA SER A 49 20.18 25.83 20.38
C SER A 49 18.90 25.24 20.98
N SER A 50 17.91 24.86 20.16
CA SER A 50 16.60 24.40 20.65
C SER A 50 16.44 22.88 20.65
N TRP A 51 17.17 22.16 19.79
CA TRP A 51 16.99 20.72 19.58
C TRP A 51 18.18 19.87 20.01
N VAL A 52 19.37 20.45 20.15
CA VAL A 52 20.58 19.74 20.59
C VAL A 52 20.98 20.25 21.97
N THR A 53 20.59 19.53 23.02
CA THR A 53 21.07 19.79 24.38
C THR A 53 22.56 19.47 24.43
N THR A 54 23.42 20.48 24.48
CA THR A 54 24.86 20.28 24.73
C THR A 54 25.01 19.69 26.13
N PRO A 55 25.48 18.44 26.30
CA PRO A 55 25.67 17.89 27.63
C PRO A 55 26.76 18.70 28.33
N THR A 56 26.41 19.32 29.45
CA THR A 56 27.40 19.89 30.37
C THR A 56 28.26 18.74 30.85
N LEU A 57 29.52 18.71 30.41
CA LEU A 57 30.52 17.78 30.89
C LEU A 57 30.77 18.07 32.38
N SER A 58 30.14 17.31 33.27
CA SER A 58 30.63 17.15 34.62
C SER A 58 31.92 16.34 34.53
N SER A 59 33.03 17.02 34.25
CA SER A 59 34.34 16.40 34.34
C SER A 59 34.53 15.96 35.79
N PRO A 60 34.78 14.67 36.09
CA PRO A 60 35.22 14.28 37.41
C PRO A 60 36.59 14.93 37.59
N ALA A 61 36.65 15.95 38.44
CA ALA A 61 37.90 16.35 39.06
C ALA A 61 38.42 15.11 39.79
N SER A 62 39.42 14.43 39.20
CA SER A 62 40.50 13.67 39.86
C SER A 62 40.94 12.47 39.02
N THR A 63 41.96 12.67 38.19
CA THR A 63 43.05 11.67 38.09
C THR A 63 44.38 12.38 38.33
N HIS A 64 44.42 13.17 39.39
CA HIS A 64 45.63 13.23 40.20
C HIS A 64 45.57 12.04 41.16
N PRO A 65 46.64 11.24 41.30
CA PRO A 65 46.68 10.19 42.31
C PRO A 65 46.36 10.79 43.68
N HIS A 66 45.40 10.22 44.40
CA HIS A 66 45.03 10.69 45.73
C HIS A 66 46.25 10.70 46.65
N VAL A 67 46.68 11.90 47.02
CA VAL A 67 46.78 12.19 48.45
C VAL A 67 45.37 12.57 48.89
N GLY A 68 44.61 11.60 49.43
CA GLY A 68 43.37 11.82 50.19
C GLY A 68 42.01 11.50 49.53
N HIS A 69 41.33 10.52 50.13
CA HIS A 69 39.88 10.33 50.33
C HIS A 69 38.93 9.95 49.16
N ALA A 70 38.63 8.63 49.13
CA ALA A 70 37.31 7.96 49.21
C ALA A 70 36.26 8.07 48.07
N ALA A 71 35.88 6.86 47.61
CA ALA A 71 34.50 6.36 47.39
C ALA A 71 34.04 6.02 45.94
N THR A 72 34.11 4.71 45.66
CA THR A 72 33.03 3.82 45.18
C THR A 72 32.82 3.58 43.67
N GLU A 73 32.63 2.29 43.38
CA GLU A 73 32.66 1.54 42.12
C GLU A 73 31.35 1.54 41.29
N ALA A 74 31.49 1.03 40.05
CA ALA A 74 30.54 0.85 38.93
C ALA A 74 29.36 -0.16 39.19
N PRO A 75 28.37 -0.40 38.28
CA PRO A 75 28.56 -0.95 36.91
C PRO A 75 27.56 -0.51 35.78
N ALA A 76 27.93 -0.84 34.53
CA ALA A 76 27.24 -0.59 33.23
C ALA A 76 26.00 -1.49 32.95
N PRO A 77 25.22 -1.32 31.84
CA PRO A 77 25.62 -1.77 30.48
C PRO A 77 25.20 -0.84 29.31
N ALA A 78 26.06 -0.60 28.30
CA ALA A 78 26.12 -1.22 26.96
C ALA A 78 25.40 -0.44 25.83
N GLY A 79 26.18 0.01 24.83
CA GLY A 79 25.66 0.70 23.64
C GLY A 79 26.74 1.21 22.68
N ASP A 80 27.48 0.27 22.07
CA ASP A 80 27.98 0.21 20.69
C ASP A 80 28.55 1.43 19.92
N HIS A 81 29.00 2.50 20.57
CA HIS A 81 29.70 3.62 19.90
C HIS A 81 31.17 3.80 20.28
N GLY A 82 31.71 2.91 21.11
CA GLY A 82 33.03 3.04 21.73
C GLY A 82 34.24 3.07 20.78
N PHE A 83 34.08 2.71 19.50
CA PHE A 83 35.19 2.75 18.54
C PHE A 83 35.38 4.12 17.89
N GLN A 84 34.29 4.85 17.58
CA GLN A 84 34.37 6.17 16.96
C GLN A 84 34.72 7.25 17.99
N THR A 85 34.18 7.16 19.20
CA THR A 85 34.49 8.11 20.28
C THR A 85 35.92 7.95 20.80
N ALA A 86 36.50 6.74 20.77
CA ALA A 86 37.90 6.51 21.13
C ALA A 86 38.87 7.11 20.09
N LEU A 87 38.57 6.96 18.79
CA LEU A 87 39.36 7.55 17.71
C LEU A 87 39.30 9.09 17.73
N GLU A 88 38.14 9.68 18.02
CA GLU A 88 38.01 11.13 18.12
C GLU A 88 38.68 11.71 19.36
N HIS A 89 38.63 11.01 20.50
CA HIS A 89 39.36 11.43 21.72
C HIS A 89 40.88 11.32 21.57
N GLU A 90 41.38 10.28 20.87
CA GLU A 90 42.81 10.11 20.62
C GLU A 90 43.34 11.17 19.65
N VAL A 91 42.57 11.51 18.61
CA VAL A 91 42.93 12.57 17.63
C VAL A 91 42.86 13.97 18.26
N HIS A 92 41.93 14.22 19.19
CA HIS A 92 41.87 15.51 19.90
C HIS A 92 42.95 15.67 20.97
N HIS A 93 43.32 14.62 21.72
CA HIS A 93 44.45 14.67 22.66
C HIS A 93 45.82 14.80 21.98
N LEU A 94 45.94 14.36 20.72
CA LEU A 94 47.11 14.58 19.87
C LEU A 94 47.22 16.02 19.33
N HIS A 95 46.14 16.81 19.37
CA HIS A 95 46.14 18.19 18.88
C HIS A 95 46.48 19.22 19.97
N GLU A 96 46.24 18.88 21.25
CA GLU A 96 46.42 19.80 22.38
C GLU A 96 47.81 19.72 23.03
N THR A 97 48.59 18.67 22.76
CA THR A 97 50.01 18.60 23.14
C THR A 97 50.87 19.10 21.99
N GLY A 98 51.54 20.25 22.19
CA GLY A 98 52.31 20.99 21.19
C GLY A 98 53.53 20.26 20.63
N ILE A 99 53.31 19.18 19.88
CA ILE A 99 54.30 18.37 19.19
C ILE A 99 53.79 18.18 17.75
N PRO A 100 54.10 19.08 16.80
CA PRO A 100 53.59 19.06 15.42
C PRO A 100 54.01 17.84 14.57
N HIS A 101 54.61 16.82 15.18
CA HIS A 101 55.25 15.68 14.51
C HIS A 101 54.47 14.37 14.64
N ILE A 102 53.45 14.28 15.51
CA ILE A 102 52.71 13.01 15.74
C ILE A 102 51.35 13.00 15.01
N ALA A 103 50.61 14.11 15.00
CA ALA A 103 49.35 14.22 14.26
C ALA A 103 49.51 14.19 12.73
N SER A 104 50.71 14.53 12.23
CA SER A 104 51.02 14.48 10.81
C SER A 104 51.28 13.06 10.30
N MET A 105 51.67 12.12 11.16
CA MET A 105 51.98 10.74 10.74
C MET A 105 50.76 9.99 10.17
N PRO A 106 49.58 9.92 10.82
CA PRO A 106 48.42 9.22 10.26
C PRO A 106 47.85 9.92 9.00
N ALA A 107 47.93 11.25 8.93
CA ALA A 107 47.56 12.00 7.74
C ALA A 107 48.50 11.72 6.56
N LEU A 108 49.80 11.64 6.83
CA LEU A 108 50.83 11.33 5.84
C LEU A 108 50.74 9.87 5.39
N MET A 109 50.42 8.93 6.29
CA MET A 109 50.15 7.53 5.91
C MET A 109 48.90 7.39 5.02
N SER A 110 47.81 8.10 5.34
CA SER A 110 46.59 8.10 4.52
C SER A 110 46.85 8.70 3.13
N LEU A 111 47.64 9.78 3.08
CA LEU A 111 48.05 10.42 1.83
C LEU A 111 48.96 9.53 0.98
N LEU A 112 49.89 8.80 1.62
CA LEU A 112 50.75 7.83 0.93
C LEU A 112 49.96 6.64 0.41
N VAL A 113 49.01 6.09 1.18
CA VAL A 113 48.14 4.98 0.73
C VAL A 113 47.23 5.42 -0.42
N ALA A 114 46.61 6.59 -0.32
CA ALA A 114 45.81 7.14 -1.42
C ALA A 114 46.69 7.43 -2.65
N GLY A 115 47.85 8.05 -2.46
CA GLY A 115 48.79 8.39 -3.53
C GLY A 115 49.34 7.15 -4.23
N THR A 116 49.71 6.11 -3.50
CA THR A 116 50.14 4.81 -4.06
C THR A 116 49.01 4.10 -4.79
N GLY A 117 47.77 4.12 -4.27
CA GLY A 117 46.60 3.58 -4.97
C GLY A 117 46.32 4.28 -6.30
N ILE A 118 46.39 5.61 -6.32
CA ILE A 118 46.23 6.42 -7.54
C ILE A 118 47.39 6.19 -8.51
N ALA A 119 48.63 6.12 -8.02
CA ALA A 119 49.81 5.86 -8.84
C ALA A 119 49.73 4.47 -9.52
N ILE A 120 49.29 3.44 -8.79
CA ILE A 120 49.06 2.10 -9.33
C ILE A 120 47.95 2.14 -10.39
N ALA A 121 46.82 2.79 -10.10
CA ALA A 121 45.74 2.94 -11.07
C ALA A 121 46.22 3.66 -12.35
N PHE A 122 46.99 4.74 -12.21
CA PHE A 122 47.55 5.48 -13.35
C PHE A 122 48.58 4.66 -14.13
N MET A 123 49.43 3.88 -13.48
CA MET A 123 50.38 2.99 -14.17
C MET A 123 49.67 1.87 -14.95
N LEU A 124 48.62 1.29 -14.37
CA LEU A 124 47.88 0.18 -14.97
C LEU A 124 46.97 0.63 -16.13
N TYR A 125 46.29 1.78 -15.97
CA TYR A 125 45.29 2.25 -16.94
C TYR A 125 45.78 3.41 -17.83
N GLY A 126 46.76 4.20 -17.40
CA GLY A 126 47.19 5.43 -18.07
C GLY A 126 48.27 5.25 -19.14
N ARG A 127 49.15 4.23 -19.02
CA ARG A 127 50.30 4.06 -19.92
C ARG A 127 50.02 3.22 -21.18
N LYS A 128 48.92 2.48 -21.19
CA LYS A 128 48.39 1.81 -22.38
C LYS A 128 46.97 2.32 -22.54
N GLY A 129 46.84 3.39 -23.34
CA GLY A 129 45.57 4.07 -23.60
C GLY A 129 44.45 3.06 -23.76
N ALA A 130 43.34 3.33 -23.09
CA ALA A 130 42.14 2.52 -22.89
C ALA A 130 41.65 1.78 -24.16
N LYS A 131 42.44 0.83 -24.64
CA LYS A 131 42.04 -0.16 -25.62
C LYS A 131 41.24 -1.17 -24.84
N GLY A 132 39.94 -1.06 -25.06
CA GLY A 132 38.89 -1.72 -24.34
C GLY A 132 39.19 -3.17 -24.00
N HIS A 133 38.74 -3.51 -22.80
CA HIS A 133 38.13 -4.80 -22.51
C HIS A 133 39.01 -6.03 -22.36
N ASN A 134 40.34 -5.97 -22.34
CA ASN A 134 41.13 -7.19 -22.07
C ASN A 134 42.43 -6.98 -21.30
N VAL A 135 42.38 -6.25 -20.18
CA VAL A 135 43.36 -6.49 -19.12
C VAL A 135 42.93 -7.77 -18.38
N SER A 136 43.21 -8.91 -19.00
CA SER A 136 42.98 -10.21 -18.38
C SER A 136 44.08 -10.45 -17.34
N TRP A 137 43.92 -9.86 -16.16
CA TRP A 137 44.59 -10.38 -14.97
C TRP A 137 44.19 -11.84 -14.84
N ASP A 138 45.12 -12.76 -14.57
CA ASP A 138 44.83 -14.18 -14.42
C ASP A 138 44.18 -14.47 -13.05
N ALA A 139 43.18 -13.64 -12.69
CA ALA A 139 42.42 -13.77 -11.46
C ALA A 139 41.64 -15.10 -11.50
N PRO A 140 41.56 -15.81 -10.36
CA PRO A 140 40.83 -17.07 -10.27
C PRO A 140 39.39 -16.89 -10.75
N ARG A 141 38.90 -17.86 -11.54
CA ARG A 141 37.58 -17.78 -12.23
C ARG A 141 36.44 -17.38 -11.29
N GLY A 142 36.46 -17.86 -10.05
CA GLY A 142 35.47 -17.51 -9.02
C GLY A 142 35.47 -16.03 -8.65
N LEU A 143 36.64 -15.45 -8.36
CA LEU A 143 36.76 -14.04 -7.97
C LEU A 143 36.39 -13.10 -9.13
N ARG A 144 36.79 -13.46 -10.35
CA ARG A 144 36.40 -12.73 -11.55
C ARG A 144 34.89 -12.77 -11.74
N ALA A 145 34.28 -13.96 -11.75
CA ALA A 145 32.84 -14.10 -11.91
C ALA A 145 32.07 -13.33 -10.81
N PHE A 146 32.55 -13.36 -9.58
CA PHE A 146 31.95 -12.66 -8.44
C PHE A 146 31.97 -11.13 -8.58
N LEU A 147 33.13 -10.55 -8.90
CA LEU A 147 33.29 -9.10 -9.09
C LEU A 147 32.57 -8.61 -10.36
N PHE A 148 32.65 -9.37 -11.46
CA PHE A 148 31.95 -9.03 -12.71
C PHE A 148 30.44 -9.12 -12.56
N ASN A 149 29.94 -10.09 -11.79
CA ASN A 149 28.51 -10.25 -11.56
C ASN A 149 28.00 -9.36 -10.42
N ARG A 150 28.69 -8.26 -10.09
CA ARG A 150 28.32 -7.29 -9.04
C ARG A 150 27.90 -7.97 -7.73
N TRP A 151 28.69 -8.96 -7.31
CA TRP A 151 28.43 -9.76 -6.12
C TRP A 151 27.04 -10.47 -6.12
N TYR A 152 26.46 -10.73 -7.29
CA TYR A 152 25.14 -11.35 -7.43
C TYR A 152 23.99 -10.57 -6.75
N GLN A 153 24.21 -9.32 -6.32
CA GLN A 153 23.16 -8.50 -5.70
C GLN A 153 21.92 -8.43 -6.60
N ASP A 154 22.13 -8.15 -7.89
CA ASP A 154 21.04 -7.99 -8.86
C ASP A 154 20.14 -9.25 -8.90
N ASN A 155 20.72 -10.45 -8.89
CA ASN A 155 19.95 -11.71 -8.86
C ASN A 155 19.21 -11.93 -7.53
N VAL A 156 19.80 -11.53 -6.40
CA VAL A 156 19.17 -11.66 -5.08
C VAL A 156 18.04 -10.64 -4.91
N TYR A 157 18.12 -9.47 -5.53
CA TYR A 157 17.03 -8.49 -5.51
C TYR A 157 15.90 -8.85 -6.48
N GLU A 158 16.20 -9.24 -7.71
CA GLU A 158 15.20 -9.55 -8.74
C GLU A 158 14.52 -10.91 -8.53
N LYS A 159 15.29 -11.94 -8.16
CA LYS A 159 14.77 -13.31 -7.99
C LYS A 159 14.66 -13.73 -6.53
N GLY A 160 15.39 -13.05 -5.65
CA GLY A 160 15.34 -13.33 -4.22
C GLY A 160 14.23 -12.53 -3.53
N PHE A 161 14.53 -12.13 -2.31
CA PHE A 161 13.54 -11.91 -1.26
C PHE A 161 12.47 -10.84 -1.55
N PRO A 162 12.78 -9.65 -2.13
CA PRO A 162 11.77 -8.60 -2.27
C PRO A 162 10.85 -8.81 -3.48
N VAL A 163 11.41 -9.12 -4.65
CA VAL A 163 10.65 -9.17 -5.91
C VAL A 163 10.10 -10.58 -6.17
N GLY A 164 10.88 -11.63 -5.95
CA GLY A 164 10.42 -13.00 -6.16
C GLY A 164 9.27 -13.39 -5.22
N MET A 165 9.39 -13.06 -3.93
CA MET A 165 8.36 -13.36 -2.93
C MET A 165 7.07 -12.58 -3.17
N SER A 166 7.18 -11.28 -3.51
CA SER A 166 6.01 -10.45 -3.78
C SER A 166 5.24 -10.91 -5.02
N LEU A 167 5.92 -11.37 -6.07
CA LEU A 167 5.27 -11.94 -7.25
C LEU A 167 4.49 -13.23 -6.94
N VAL A 168 5.05 -14.10 -6.09
CA VAL A 168 4.34 -15.31 -5.63
C VAL A 168 3.12 -14.93 -4.81
N LEU A 169 3.25 -13.98 -3.88
CA LEU A 169 2.15 -13.50 -3.05
C LEU A 169 1.04 -12.88 -3.91
N MET A 170 1.40 -12.04 -4.89
CA MET A 170 0.45 -11.47 -5.85
C MET A 170 -0.32 -12.55 -6.60
N LYS A 171 0.36 -13.61 -7.03
CA LYS A 171 -0.27 -14.73 -7.74
C LYS A 171 -1.24 -15.52 -6.84
N VAL A 172 -0.89 -15.70 -5.57
CA VAL A 172 -1.76 -16.34 -4.57
C VAL A 172 -2.99 -15.47 -4.31
N LEU A 173 -2.80 -14.17 -4.09
CA LEU A 173 -3.92 -13.24 -3.88
C LEU A 173 -4.84 -13.16 -5.10
N SER A 174 -4.27 -13.12 -6.30
CA SER A 174 -5.04 -13.12 -7.54
C SER A 174 -5.82 -14.42 -7.74
N TRP A 175 -5.24 -15.57 -7.40
CA TRP A 175 -5.96 -16.84 -7.43
C TRP A 175 -7.09 -16.86 -6.38
N PHE A 176 -6.84 -16.35 -5.18
CA PHE A 176 -7.85 -16.28 -4.12
C PHE A 176 -9.05 -15.43 -4.55
N ASP A 177 -8.81 -14.25 -5.12
CA ASP A 177 -9.86 -13.37 -5.63
C ASP A 177 -10.67 -14.05 -6.75
N ALA A 178 -9.99 -14.55 -7.78
CA ALA A 178 -10.62 -15.17 -8.94
C ALA A 178 -11.35 -16.49 -8.64
N HIS A 179 -11.01 -17.19 -7.56
CA HIS A 179 -11.61 -18.49 -7.24
C HIS A 179 -12.60 -18.43 -6.08
N ILE A 180 -12.24 -17.72 -5.00
CA ILE A 180 -13.05 -17.68 -3.78
C ILE A 180 -14.01 -16.49 -3.81
N ILE A 181 -13.52 -15.29 -4.15
CA ILE A 181 -14.35 -14.08 -4.16
C ILE A 181 -15.32 -14.13 -5.34
N ASP A 182 -14.82 -14.32 -6.56
CA ASP A 182 -15.66 -14.48 -7.75
C ASP A 182 -16.62 -15.68 -7.63
N GLY A 183 -16.15 -16.77 -7.04
CA GLY A 183 -16.98 -17.94 -6.75
C GLY A 183 -18.14 -17.62 -5.81
N ALA A 184 -17.87 -16.89 -4.72
CA ALA A 184 -18.91 -16.47 -3.78
C ALA A 184 -19.92 -15.51 -4.43
N VAL A 185 -19.46 -14.53 -5.20
CA VAL A 185 -20.33 -13.58 -5.91
C VAL A 185 -21.24 -14.30 -6.91
N ASN A 186 -20.68 -15.19 -7.73
CA ASN A 186 -21.47 -16.01 -8.65
C ASN A 186 -22.44 -16.94 -7.92
N GLY A 187 -22.06 -17.46 -6.76
CA GLY A 187 -22.95 -18.25 -5.89
C GLY A 187 -24.15 -17.45 -5.40
N VAL A 188 -23.93 -16.23 -4.92
CA VAL A 188 -25.02 -15.32 -4.51
C VAL A 188 -25.94 -15.03 -5.69
N ALA A 189 -25.38 -14.70 -6.86
CA ALA A 189 -26.17 -14.46 -8.06
C ALA A 189 -27.02 -15.68 -8.45
N ALA A 190 -26.45 -16.89 -8.41
CA ALA A 190 -27.18 -18.12 -8.70
C ALA A 190 -28.35 -18.36 -7.74
N ILE A 191 -28.15 -18.09 -6.44
CA ILE A 191 -29.21 -18.19 -5.42
C ILE A 191 -30.31 -17.15 -5.68
N SER A 192 -29.95 -15.90 -5.99
CA SER A 192 -30.93 -14.86 -6.31
C SER A 192 -31.77 -15.23 -7.54
N VAL A 193 -31.14 -15.76 -8.59
CA VAL A 193 -31.86 -16.23 -9.78
C VAL A 193 -32.75 -17.43 -9.46
N LEU A 194 -32.30 -18.35 -8.60
CA LEU A 194 -33.11 -19.49 -8.16
C LEU A 194 -34.36 -19.02 -7.42
N ILE A 195 -34.22 -18.10 -6.46
CA ILE A 195 -35.34 -17.53 -5.72
C ILE A 195 -36.31 -16.83 -6.67
N ALA A 196 -35.81 -16.02 -7.61
CA ALA A 196 -36.64 -15.34 -8.59
C ALA A 196 -37.44 -16.34 -9.45
N ARG A 197 -36.82 -17.46 -9.87
CA ARG A 197 -37.51 -18.53 -10.59
C ARG A 197 -38.59 -19.20 -9.75
N PHE A 198 -38.33 -19.44 -8.46
CA PHE A 198 -39.32 -20.01 -7.55
C PHE A 198 -40.50 -19.06 -7.32
N VAL A 199 -40.24 -17.78 -7.08
CA VAL A 199 -41.29 -16.77 -6.90
C VAL A 199 -42.11 -16.63 -8.17
N GLY A 200 -41.46 -16.56 -9.34
CA GLY A 200 -42.15 -16.52 -10.63
C GLY A 200 -43.02 -17.75 -10.88
N ALA A 201 -42.51 -18.94 -10.58
CA ALA A 201 -43.31 -20.17 -10.67
C ALA A 201 -44.50 -20.15 -9.71
N PHE A 202 -44.31 -19.69 -8.47
CA PHE A 202 -45.39 -19.59 -7.50
C PHE A 202 -46.50 -18.65 -7.97
N ASP A 203 -46.14 -17.50 -8.55
CA ASP A 203 -47.11 -16.56 -9.11
C ASP A 203 -47.92 -17.20 -10.25
N THR A 204 -47.24 -17.80 -11.23
CA THR A 204 -47.90 -18.40 -12.40
C THR A 204 -48.73 -19.65 -12.07
N TYR A 205 -48.32 -20.47 -11.10
CA TYR A 205 -49.06 -21.70 -10.78
C TYR A 205 -50.11 -21.49 -9.69
N VAL A 206 -49.76 -20.74 -8.64
CA VAL A 206 -50.61 -20.60 -7.45
C VAL A 206 -51.48 -19.36 -7.57
N VAL A 207 -50.90 -18.20 -7.83
CA VAL A 207 -51.65 -16.93 -7.85
C VAL A 207 -52.56 -16.88 -9.06
N ASP A 208 -52.02 -17.04 -10.27
CA ASP A 208 -52.81 -17.06 -11.50
C ASP A 208 -53.81 -18.22 -11.50
N GLY A 209 -53.43 -19.39 -10.97
CA GLY A 209 -54.33 -20.52 -10.83
C GLY A 209 -55.55 -20.19 -9.96
N LEU A 210 -55.32 -19.53 -8.82
CA LEU A 210 -56.38 -19.14 -7.90
C LEU A 210 -57.26 -18.03 -8.50
N VAL A 211 -56.67 -17.05 -9.17
CA VAL A 211 -57.41 -15.98 -9.86
C VAL A 211 -58.28 -16.56 -10.99
N ASN A 212 -57.73 -17.44 -11.82
CA ASN A 212 -58.46 -18.11 -12.90
C ASN A 212 -59.58 -19.00 -12.35
N PHE A 213 -59.36 -19.68 -11.22
CA PHE A 213 -60.39 -20.47 -10.56
C PHE A 213 -61.55 -19.59 -10.06
N LEU A 214 -61.23 -18.48 -9.40
CA LEU A 214 -62.25 -17.53 -8.92
C LEU A 214 -63.03 -16.91 -10.09
N GLY A 215 -62.32 -16.47 -11.13
CA GLY A 215 -62.94 -15.94 -12.35
C GLY A 215 -63.82 -16.98 -13.05
N GLY A 216 -63.32 -18.20 -13.20
CA GLY A 216 -64.05 -19.32 -13.80
C GLY A 216 -65.29 -19.70 -12.99
N SER A 217 -65.20 -19.67 -11.66
CA SER A 217 -66.34 -19.93 -10.76
C SER A 217 -67.42 -18.86 -10.87
N ALA A 218 -67.02 -17.59 -10.92
CA ALA A 218 -67.95 -16.48 -11.14
C ALA A 218 -68.62 -16.55 -12.51
N GLN A 219 -67.84 -16.85 -13.56
CA GLN A 219 -68.36 -17.03 -14.92
C GLN A 219 -69.33 -18.21 -14.99
N PHE A 220 -69.00 -19.35 -14.36
CA PHE A 220 -69.88 -20.51 -14.27
C PHE A 220 -71.21 -20.16 -13.59
N MET A 221 -71.17 -19.42 -12.48
CA MET A 221 -72.39 -18.94 -11.81
C MET A 221 -73.21 -18.01 -12.73
N GLY A 222 -72.54 -17.14 -13.48
CA GLY A 222 -73.17 -16.28 -14.48
C GLY A 222 -73.84 -17.08 -15.60
N LEU A 223 -73.23 -18.18 -16.06
CA LEU A 223 -73.81 -19.07 -17.07
C LEU A 223 -75.08 -19.75 -16.55
N ILE A 224 -75.08 -20.23 -15.31
CA ILE A 224 -76.28 -20.78 -14.67
C ILE A 224 -77.38 -19.72 -14.59
N MET A 225 -77.04 -18.52 -14.13
CA MET A 225 -78.00 -17.41 -14.01
C MET A 225 -78.57 -16.99 -15.38
N ARG A 226 -77.76 -17.08 -16.43
CA ARG A 226 -78.19 -16.82 -17.81
C ARG A 226 -79.20 -17.84 -18.30
N GLU A 227 -79.06 -19.12 -17.94
CA GLU A 227 -80.02 -20.15 -18.32
C GLU A 227 -81.40 -19.97 -17.65
N LEU A 228 -81.47 -19.31 -16.48
CA LEU A 228 -82.76 -18.96 -15.85
C LEU A 228 -83.56 -17.91 -16.64
N GLN A 229 -82.93 -17.18 -17.57
CA GLN A 229 -83.55 -16.17 -18.41
C GLN A 229 -83.91 -16.73 -19.81
N GLY A 230 -84.81 -17.72 -19.85
CA GLY A 230 -85.19 -18.43 -21.09
C GLY A 230 -86.11 -17.68 -22.07
N GLY A 231 -86.34 -16.37 -21.91
CA GLY A 231 -87.08 -15.52 -22.85
C GLY A 231 -88.60 -15.75 -22.96
N LYS A 232 -89.15 -16.78 -22.31
CA LYS A 232 -90.59 -17.09 -22.29
C LYS A 232 -91.31 -16.24 -21.24
N VAL A 233 -92.24 -15.38 -21.67
CA VAL A 233 -93.01 -14.48 -20.79
C VAL A 233 -93.75 -15.24 -19.67
N GLN A 234 -94.24 -16.44 -19.96
CA GLN A 234 -94.92 -17.31 -18.98
C GLN A 234 -94.01 -17.72 -17.82
N THR A 235 -92.72 -17.93 -18.07
CA THR A 235 -91.75 -18.32 -17.03
C THR A 235 -91.52 -17.16 -16.05
N TYR A 236 -91.43 -15.92 -16.54
CA TYR A 236 -91.32 -14.74 -15.67
C TYR A 236 -92.57 -14.52 -14.82
N ALA A 237 -93.77 -14.69 -15.40
CA ALA A 237 -95.02 -14.60 -14.66
C ALA A 237 -95.11 -15.66 -13.54
N ALA A 238 -94.68 -16.90 -13.82
CA ALA A 238 -94.59 -17.96 -12.81
C ALA A 238 -93.62 -17.59 -11.67
N TYR A 239 -92.43 -17.06 -11.98
CA TYR A 239 -91.48 -16.59 -10.98
C TYR A 239 -92.04 -15.47 -10.11
N ALA A 240 -92.79 -14.53 -10.69
CA ALA A 240 -93.42 -13.44 -9.95
C ALA A 240 -94.47 -13.95 -8.94
N VAL A 241 -95.34 -14.89 -9.35
CA VAL A 241 -96.35 -15.48 -8.46
C VAL A 241 -95.68 -16.25 -7.31
N VAL A 242 -94.68 -17.08 -7.61
CA VAL A 242 -93.90 -17.80 -6.60
C VAL A 242 -93.21 -16.82 -5.64
N GLY A 243 -92.63 -15.75 -6.17
CA GLY A 243 -92.00 -14.69 -5.37
C GLY A 243 -92.96 -14.00 -4.40
N VAL A 244 -94.18 -13.68 -4.85
CA VAL A 244 -95.22 -13.10 -3.99
C VAL A 244 -95.66 -14.08 -2.89
N ILE A 245 -95.83 -15.36 -3.22
CA ILE A 245 -96.17 -16.39 -2.22
C ILE A 245 -95.06 -16.50 -1.17
N ILE A 246 -93.79 -16.60 -1.59
CA ILE A 246 -92.64 -16.66 -0.67
C ILE A 246 -92.58 -15.41 0.21
N LEU A 247 -92.75 -14.22 -0.38
CA LEU A 247 -92.74 -12.96 0.36
C LEU A 247 -93.86 -12.92 1.41
N PHE A 248 -95.07 -13.34 1.03
CA PHE A 248 -96.21 -13.43 1.95
C PHE A 248 -95.88 -14.34 3.14
N PHE A 249 -95.38 -15.56 2.88
CA PHE A 249 -94.97 -16.47 3.94
C PHE A 249 -93.85 -15.91 4.82
N ALA A 250 -92.83 -15.29 4.23
CA ALA A 250 -91.72 -14.69 4.97
C ALA A 250 -92.21 -13.56 5.88
N VAL A 251 -93.11 -12.70 5.38
CA VAL A 251 -93.71 -11.61 6.16
C VAL A 251 -94.60 -12.15 7.26
N THR A 252 -95.45 -13.15 6.99
CA THR A 252 -96.30 -13.76 8.02
C THR A 252 -95.48 -14.47 9.09
N MET A 253 -94.42 -15.20 8.71
CA MET A 253 -93.50 -15.82 9.68
C MET A 253 -92.80 -14.77 10.54
N MET A 254 -92.31 -13.68 9.93
CA MET A 254 -91.72 -12.55 10.65
C MET A 254 -92.73 -11.95 11.63
N ALA A 255 -93.97 -11.69 11.18
CA ALA A 255 -95.03 -11.13 12.02
C ALA A 255 -95.46 -12.06 13.17
N SER A 256 -95.33 -13.38 13.01
CA SER A 256 -95.60 -14.35 14.07
C SER A 256 -94.43 -14.57 15.05
N ALA A 257 -93.24 -14.07 14.71
CA ALA A 257 -92.03 -14.21 15.52
C ALA A 257 -91.79 -13.02 16.47
N PHE A 258 -92.59 -11.96 16.35
CA PHE A 258 -92.65 -10.82 17.28
C PHE A 258 -93.95 -10.88 18.10
#